data_AF-A0A520K4S5-F1
#
_entry.id   AF-A0A520K4S5-F1
#
_cell.length_a   1.000
_cell.length_b   1.000
_cell.length_c   1.000
_cell.angle_alpha   90.00
_cell.angle_beta   90.00
_cell.angle_gamma   90.00
#
_symmetry.space_group_name_H-M   'P 1'
#
loop_
_entity.id
_entity.type
_entity.pdbx_description
1 polymer ?
#
loop_
_entity_poly.entity_id
_entity_poly.type
_entity_poly.pdbx_seq_one_letter_code
_entity_poly.pdbx_strand_id
1 'polypeptide(L)'
;MKKVAEKDTKPERVALLEGRIREIYAEYRHLLPAEYKWEDESSRWTELVYCIFAELTHHSYRDARRLANDLADLNLLEVEDLARIPIMDNGTINPDNSRVKTITDILKTNSVTDDDIKKSLSAICKVAQAIEENYDGKIQKFLRKYGHEIVDDFDSHVSFYEVSKGTQSRILVKWIQNTLCMPLAFSNVYTARFCERKGANYQELAEAADNLGINGAMLDDLLEVYIVDIEGKQT
;
A
#
# COMPACT_ATOMS: atom_id res chain seq x y z
N MET A 1 -18.57 -0.84 15.85
CA MET A 1 -17.69 -2.01 16.07
C MET A 1 -16.81 -1.71 17.27
N LYS A 2 -16.63 -2.65 18.22
CA LYS A 2 -15.72 -2.44 19.36
C LYS A 2 -14.29 -2.29 18.83
N LYS A 3 -13.58 -1.22 19.21
CA LYS A 3 -12.13 -1.08 19.00
C LYS A 3 -11.42 -2.22 19.72
N VAL A 4 -10.94 -3.19 18.94
CA VAL A 4 -10.00 -4.20 19.41
C VAL A 4 -8.66 -3.49 19.58
N ALA A 5 -8.04 -3.59 20.75
CA ALA A 5 -6.75 -2.96 21.01
C ALA A 5 -5.65 -3.66 20.19
N GLU A 6 -4.59 -2.95 19.80
CA GLU A 6 -3.40 -3.48 19.09
C GLU A 6 -2.76 -4.71 19.77
N LYS A 7 -3.15 -5.04 21.00
CA LYS A 7 -2.67 -6.20 21.78
C LYS A 7 -3.26 -7.56 21.41
N ASP A 8 -4.16 -7.66 20.43
CA ASP A 8 -4.88 -8.90 20.10
C ASP A 8 -4.43 -9.62 18.82
N THR A 9 -3.37 -9.16 18.13
CA THR A 9 -2.84 -9.89 16.97
C THR A 9 -1.90 -11.01 17.41
N LYS A 10 -2.03 -12.19 16.80
CA LYS A 10 -1.15 -13.34 17.05
C LYS A 10 -0.24 -13.53 15.84
N PRO A 11 1.10 -13.38 15.97
CA PRO A 11 2.03 -13.49 14.85
C PRO A 11 1.90 -14.81 14.07
N GLU A 12 1.73 -15.93 14.78
CA GLU A 12 1.49 -17.25 14.19
C GLU A 12 0.28 -17.24 13.24
N ARG A 13 -0.79 -16.51 13.63
CA ARG A 13 -2.02 -16.44 12.86
C ARG A 13 -1.88 -15.49 11.69
N VAL A 14 -1.19 -14.37 11.84
CA VAL A 14 -0.85 -13.46 10.73
C VAL A 14 -0.08 -14.23 9.67
N ALA A 15 0.95 -15.00 10.04
CA ALA A 15 1.71 -15.82 9.10
C ALA A 15 0.84 -16.88 8.37
N LEU A 16 -0.10 -17.51 9.08
CA LEU A 16 -1.07 -18.43 8.46
C LEU A 16 -2.00 -17.71 7.48
N LEU A 17 -2.46 -16.51 7.82
CA LEU A 17 -3.29 -15.69 6.94
C LEU A 17 -2.50 -15.26 5.71
N GLU A 18 -1.24 -14.88 5.84
CA GLU A 18 -0.38 -14.54 4.70
C GLU A 18 -0.29 -15.71 3.70
N GLY A 19 -0.04 -16.93 4.19
CA GLY A 19 -0.05 -18.12 3.35
C GLY A 19 -1.38 -18.29 2.63
N ARG A 20 -2.49 -18.13 3.35
CA ARG A 20 -3.83 -18.27 2.77
C ARG A 20 -4.17 -17.18 1.76
N ILE A 21 -3.75 -15.94 1.99
CA ILE A 21 -3.95 -14.83 1.05
C ILE A 21 -3.17 -15.10 -0.23
N ARG A 22 -1.92 -15.58 -0.14
CA ARG A 22 -1.12 -15.95 -1.32
C ARG A 22 -1.81 -17.03 -2.16
N GLU A 23 -2.37 -18.06 -1.52
CA GLU A 23 -3.14 -19.11 -2.20
C GLU A 23 -4.37 -18.52 -2.93
N ILE A 24 -5.16 -17.71 -2.23
CA ILE A 24 -6.36 -17.08 -2.81
C ILE A 24 -5.99 -16.15 -3.95
N TYR A 25 -4.94 -15.36 -3.78
CA TYR A 25 -4.44 -14.48 -4.83
C TYR A 25 -4.07 -15.29 -6.09
N ALA A 26 -3.27 -16.35 -5.92
CA ALA A 26 -2.83 -17.18 -7.04
C ALA A 26 -4.00 -17.86 -7.78
N GLU A 27 -5.04 -18.29 -7.05
CA GLU A 27 -6.18 -18.97 -7.62
C GLU A 27 -7.22 -18.00 -8.22
N TYR A 28 -7.51 -16.86 -7.58
CA TYR A 28 -8.66 -16.01 -7.92
C TYR A 28 -8.31 -14.66 -8.55
N ARG A 29 -7.03 -14.23 -8.59
CA ARG A 29 -6.64 -12.92 -9.16
C ARG A 29 -7.15 -12.69 -10.59
N HIS A 30 -7.16 -13.73 -11.41
CA HIS A 30 -7.58 -13.67 -12.81
C HIS A 30 -9.07 -13.34 -13.00
N LEU A 31 -9.88 -13.44 -11.94
CA LEU A 31 -11.31 -13.11 -11.94
C LEU A 31 -11.57 -11.64 -11.59
N LEU A 32 -10.57 -10.92 -11.10
CA LEU A 32 -10.63 -9.48 -10.88
C LEU A 32 -10.29 -8.71 -12.16
N PRO A 33 -10.66 -7.42 -12.26
CA PRO A 33 -10.26 -6.57 -13.38
C PRO A 33 -8.75 -6.65 -13.66
N ALA A 34 -8.39 -6.66 -14.95
CA ALA A 34 -6.97 -6.69 -15.35
C ALA A 34 -6.23 -5.45 -14.84
N GLU A 35 -6.86 -4.27 -14.98
CA GLU A 35 -6.30 -2.98 -14.57
C GLU A 35 -6.70 -2.62 -13.13
N TYR A 36 -6.19 -3.36 -12.14
CA TYR A 36 -6.36 -2.99 -10.73
C TYR A 36 -5.28 -1.99 -10.32
N LYS A 37 -5.64 -0.72 -10.14
CA LYS A 37 -4.65 0.31 -9.72
C LYS A 37 -4.14 0.05 -8.32
N TRP A 38 -2.82 0.18 -8.16
CA TRP A 38 -2.13 0.03 -6.87
C TRP A 38 -2.44 -1.29 -6.19
N GLU A 39 -2.37 -2.38 -6.94
CA GLU A 39 -2.50 -3.73 -6.41
C GLU A 39 -1.47 -4.00 -5.30
N ASP A 40 -0.25 -3.54 -5.54
CA ASP A 40 0.91 -3.73 -4.68
C ASP A 40 1.36 -2.41 -4.04
N GLU A 41 1.93 -2.53 -2.84
CA GLU A 41 2.47 -1.42 -2.07
C GLU A 41 3.70 -0.80 -2.72
N SER A 42 4.57 -1.63 -3.32
CA SER A 42 5.75 -1.17 -4.05
C SER A 42 5.40 -0.22 -5.21
N SER A 43 4.27 -0.47 -5.88
CA SER A 43 3.74 0.38 -6.94
C SER A 43 3.38 1.78 -6.41
N ARG A 44 2.77 1.90 -5.22
CA ARG A 44 2.46 3.20 -4.60
C ARG A 44 3.72 3.98 -4.24
N TRP A 45 4.71 3.28 -3.68
CA TRP A 45 5.99 3.90 -3.35
C TRP A 45 6.74 4.38 -4.60
N THR A 46 6.77 3.55 -5.64
CA THR A 46 7.40 3.90 -6.93
C THR A 46 6.77 5.15 -7.53
N GLU A 47 5.44 5.30 -7.44
CA GLU A 47 4.76 6.52 -7.90
C GLU A 47 5.18 7.76 -7.10
N LEU A 48 5.38 7.64 -5.78
CA LEU A 48 5.90 8.76 -4.98
C LEU A 48 7.33 9.14 -5.38
N VAL A 49 8.18 8.15 -5.65
CA VAL A 49 9.55 8.39 -6.16
C VAL A 49 9.51 9.06 -7.53
N TYR A 50 8.60 8.64 -8.41
CA TYR A 50 8.34 9.34 -9.67
C TYR A 50 7.98 10.82 -9.45
N CYS A 51 7.06 11.12 -8.53
CA CYS A 51 6.68 12.50 -8.22
C CYS A 51 7.89 13.33 -7.77
N ILE A 52 8.77 12.76 -6.95
CA ILE A 52 10.00 13.41 -6.52
C ILE A 52 10.90 13.72 -7.74
N PHE A 53 11.11 12.76 -8.64
CA PHE A 53 11.91 13.00 -9.84
C PHE A 53 11.27 14.03 -10.76
N ALA A 54 9.96 13.97 -10.97
CA ALA A 54 9.25 14.89 -11.85
C ALA A 54 9.36 16.34 -11.38
N GLU A 55 9.41 16.58 -10.07
CA GLU A 55 9.47 17.92 -9.50
C GLU A 55 10.89 18.43 -9.24
N LEU A 56 11.85 17.52 -9.01
CA LEU A 56 13.22 17.89 -8.66
C LEU A 56 14.23 17.74 -9.79
N THR A 57 13.82 17.19 -10.94
CA THR A 57 14.69 17.06 -12.11
C THR A 57 14.12 17.86 -13.27
N HIS A 58 14.97 18.17 -14.26
CA HIS A 58 14.56 18.82 -15.50
C HIS A 58 14.01 17.84 -16.55
N HIS A 59 13.76 16.58 -16.17
CA HIS A 59 13.24 15.57 -17.08
C HIS A 59 11.75 15.76 -17.38
N SER A 60 11.32 15.23 -18.53
CA SER A 60 9.90 15.14 -18.82
C SER A 60 9.21 14.17 -17.84
N TYR A 61 7.90 14.33 -17.62
CA TYR A 61 7.11 13.39 -16.81
C TYR A 61 7.25 11.93 -17.28
N ARG A 62 7.42 11.72 -18.60
CA ARG A 62 7.63 10.39 -19.16
C ARG A 62 8.98 9.81 -18.74
N ASP A 63 10.04 10.61 -18.80
CA ASP A 63 11.38 10.16 -18.45
C ASP A 63 11.54 9.98 -16.94
N ALA A 64 10.97 10.88 -16.13
CA ALA A 64 10.93 10.75 -14.67
C ALA A 64 10.21 9.47 -14.23
N ARG A 65 9.07 9.12 -14.87
CA ARG A 65 8.35 7.88 -14.57
C ARG A 65 9.13 6.65 -15.00
N ARG A 66 9.75 6.68 -16.20
CA ARG A 66 10.63 5.60 -16.65
C ARG A 66 11.76 5.37 -15.65
N LEU A 67 12.42 6.43 -15.20
CA LEU A 67 13.51 6.35 -14.22
C LEU A 67 13.07 5.73 -12.89
N ALA A 68 11.92 6.13 -12.34
CA ALA A 68 11.41 5.54 -11.11
C ALA A 68 11.14 4.03 -11.29
N ASN A 69 10.52 3.64 -12.40
CA ASN A 69 10.25 2.24 -12.71
C ASN A 69 11.54 1.43 -12.92
N ASP A 70 12.51 1.95 -13.67
CA ASP A 70 13.80 1.27 -13.90
C ASP A 70 14.52 1.01 -12.56
N LEU A 71 14.47 1.95 -11.62
CA LEU A 71 15.05 1.77 -10.28
C LEU A 71 14.24 0.78 -9.43
N ALA A 72 12.91 0.79 -9.54
CA ALA A 72 12.03 -0.16 -8.84
C ALA A 72 12.27 -1.59 -9.34
N ASP A 73 12.36 -1.81 -10.65
CA ASP A 73 12.61 -3.11 -11.28
C ASP A 73 13.97 -3.69 -10.89
N LEU A 74 14.94 -2.83 -10.57
CA LEU A 74 16.25 -3.21 -10.05
C LEU A 74 16.27 -3.41 -8.51
N ASN A 75 15.12 -3.33 -7.84
CA ASN A 75 14.97 -3.37 -6.38
C ASN A 75 15.83 -2.32 -5.66
N LEU A 76 16.08 -1.17 -6.31
CA LEU A 76 16.88 -0.09 -5.75
C LEU A 76 16.07 0.82 -4.83
N LEU A 77 14.74 0.70 -4.87
CA LEU A 77 13.81 1.55 -4.13
C LEU A 77 13.18 0.87 -2.91
N GLU A 78 13.74 -0.18 -2.32
CA GLU A 78 13.17 -0.76 -1.10
C GLU A 78 13.13 0.26 0.06
N VAL A 79 11.96 0.48 0.65
CA VAL A 79 11.73 1.50 1.70
C VAL A 79 12.62 1.25 2.91
N GLU A 80 12.66 0.01 3.41
CA GLU A 80 13.47 -0.40 4.56
C GLU A 80 14.96 -0.09 4.35
N ASP A 81 15.47 -0.38 3.16
CA ASP A 81 16.88 -0.16 2.83
C ASP A 81 17.22 1.32 2.69
N LEU A 82 16.32 2.11 2.07
CA LEU A 82 16.49 3.54 1.91
C LEU A 82 16.38 4.28 3.25
N ALA A 83 15.48 3.84 4.13
CA ALA A 83 15.30 4.41 5.47
C ALA A 83 16.56 4.27 6.33
N ARG A 84 17.32 3.18 6.14
CA ARG A 84 18.58 2.91 6.86
C ARG A 84 19.77 3.75 6.39
N ILE A 85 19.65 4.51 5.30
CA ILE A 85 20.73 5.37 4.80
C ILE A 85 20.85 6.59 5.72
N PRO A 86 22.00 6.79 6.40
CA PRO A 86 22.16 7.94 7.30
C PRO A 86 22.13 9.26 6.53
N ILE A 87 21.35 10.21 7.04
CA ILE A 87 21.33 11.59 6.57
C ILE A 87 22.31 12.39 7.44
N MET A 88 23.25 13.05 6.78
CA MET A 88 24.26 13.89 7.42
C MET A 88 23.63 15.20 7.93
N ASP A 89 24.30 15.89 8.85
CA ASP A 89 23.79 17.13 9.48
C ASP A 89 23.40 18.24 8.49
N ASN A 90 24.03 18.27 7.32
CA ASN A 90 23.72 19.20 6.23
C ASN A 90 22.50 18.77 5.37
N GLY A 91 21.79 17.71 5.76
CA GLY A 91 20.65 17.15 5.07
C GLY A 91 20.98 16.31 3.83
N THR A 92 22.26 16.05 3.55
CA THR A 92 22.70 15.22 2.43
C THR A 92 22.90 13.76 2.85
N ILE A 93 22.85 12.85 1.89
CA ILE A 93 23.09 11.43 2.12
C ILE A 93 24.57 11.08 1.92
N ASN A 94 25.03 10.03 2.61
CA ASN A 94 26.39 9.55 2.46
C ASN A 94 26.63 9.04 1.01
N PRO A 95 27.50 9.70 0.21
CA PRO A 95 27.78 9.27 -1.16
C PRO A 95 28.54 7.94 -1.22
N ASP A 96 29.14 7.48 -0.11
CA ASP A 96 29.87 6.22 -0.05
C ASP A 96 29.01 4.97 0.11
N ASN A 97 27.73 5.14 0.42
CA ASN A 97 26.79 4.03 0.48
C ASN A 97 26.65 3.36 -0.91
N SER A 98 26.77 2.04 -0.97
CA SER A 98 26.78 1.29 -2.23
C SER A 98 25.51 1.45 -3.06
N ARG A 99 24.34 1.44 -2.40
CA ARG A 99 23.04 1.66 -3.05
C ARG A 99 22.94 3.08 -3.60
N VAL A 100 23.40 4.07 -2.83
CA VAL A 100 23.47 5.48 -3.27
C VAL A 100 24.36 5.64 -4.50
N LYS A 101 25.52 4.97 -4.53
CA LYS A 101 26.40 4.96 -5.71
C LYS A 101 25.69 4.40 -6.94
N THR A 102 25.10 3.21 -6.82
CA THR A 102 24.38 2.56 -7.93
C THR A 102 23.26 3.45 -8.48
N ILE A 103 22.41 4.01 -7.61
CA ILE A 103 21.33 4.91 -8.05
C ILE A 103 21.91 6.16 -8.71
N THR A 104 22.96 6.75 -8.11
CA THR A 104 23.64 7.92 -8.68
C THR A 104 24.17 7.64 -10.08
N ASP A 105 24.82 6.50 -10.31
CA ASP A 105 25.38 6.13 -11.61
C ASP A 105 24.30 5.93 -12.67
N ILE A 106 23.16 5.32 -12.30
CA ILE A 106 22.00 5.18 -13.19
C ILE A 106 21.41 6.54 -13.55
N LEU A 107 21.22 7.43 -12.56
CA LEU A 107 20.68 8.77 -12.80
C LEU A 107 21.63 9.62 -13.66
N LYS A 108 22.94 9.52 -13.45
CA LYS A 108 23.96 10.18 -14.29
C LYS A 108 23.92 9.70 -15.74
N THR A 109 23.80 8.39 -15.94
CA THR A 109 23.68 7.79 -17.27
C THR A 109 22.44 8.30 -18.01
N ASN A 110 21.42 8.71 -17.27
CA ASN A 110 20.20 9.32 -17.80
C ASN A 110 20.21 10.86 -17.82
N SER A 111 21.39 11.48 -17.72
CA SER A 111 21.57 12.94 -17.81
C SER A 111 20.90 13.74 -16.68
N VAL A 112 20.69 13.13 -15.50
CA VAL A 112 20.31 13.89 -14.29
C VAL A 112 21.54 14.60 -13.73
N THR A 113 21.42 15.86 -13.36
CA THR A 113 22.55 16.65 -12.84
C THR A 113 22.94 16.20 -11.43
N ASP A 114 24.21 16.39 -11.04
CA ASP A 114 24.68 16.03 -9.69
C ASP A 114 23.89 16.72 -8.56
N ASP A 115 23.41 17.94 -8.80
CA ASP A 115 22.63 18.70 -7.84
C ASP A 115 21.21 18.12 -7.67
N ASP A 116 20.55 17.80 -8.78
CA ASP A 116 19.22 17.20 -8.78
C ASP A 116 19.25 15.77 -8.20
N ILE A 117 20.31 15.00 -8.48
CA ILE A 117 20.53 13.67 -7.87
C ILE A 117 20.61 13.79 -6.35
N LYS A 118 21.43 14.72 -5.84
CA LYS A 118 21.59 14.93 -4.40
C LYS A 118 20.27 15.30 -3.72
N LYS A 119 19.52 16.23 -4.32
CA LYS A 119 18.21 16.67 -3.81
C LYS A 119 17.20 15.52 -3.83
N SER A 120 17.08 14.83 -4.96
CA SER A 120 16.14 13.74 -5.14
C SER A 120 16.42 12.59 -4.18
N LEU A 121 17.67 12.13 -4.09
CA LEU A 121 18.02 11.03 -3.20
C LEU A 121 17.88 11.41 -1.72
N SER A 122 18.19 12.65 -1.33
CA SER A 122 17.90 13.14 0.02
C SER A 122 16.41 13.13 0.32
N ALA A 123 15.57 13.62 -0.60
CA ALA A 123 14.12 13.60 -0.44
C ALA A 123 13.57 12.18 -0.33
N ILE A 124 13.99 11.26 -1.22
CA ILE A 124 13.60 9.85 -1.21
C ILE A 124 13.97 9.20 0.14
N CYS A 125 15.20 9.36 0.62
CA CYS A 125 15.63 8.76 1.88
C CYS A 125 14.88 9.36 3.09
N LYS A 126 14.63 10.67 3.11
CA LYS A 126 13.84 11.32 4.17
C LYS A 126 12.40 10.81 4.22
N VAL A 127 11.78 10.66 3.05
CA VAL A 127 10.42 10.15 2.97
C VAL A 127 10.38 8.67 3.37
N ALA A 128 11.36 7.87 2.93
CA ALA A 128 11.47 6.48 3.36
C ALA A 128 11.63 6.36 4.88
N GLN A 129 12.48 7.18 5.51
CA GLN A 129 12.61 7.26 6.97
C GLN A 129 11.28 7.60 7.65
N ALA A 130 10.57 8.62 7.16
CA ALA A 130 9.29 9.01 7.73
C ALA A 130 8.23 7.90 7.58
N ILE A 131 8.21 7.17 6.46
CA ILE A 131 7.31 6.04 6.24
C ILE A 131 7.66 4.88 7.18
N GLU A 132 8.95 4.56 7.32
CA GLU A 132 9.43 3.52 8.23
C GLU A 132 9.06 3.81 9.68
N GLU A 133 9.36 5.03 10.17
CA GLU A 133 9.16 5.43 11.56
C GLU A 133 7.67 5.56 11.95
N ASN A 134 6.83 6.05 11.04
CA ASN A 134 5.44 6.37 11.38
C ASN A 134 4.44 5.32 10.90
N TYR A 135 4.83 4.46 9.96
CA TYR A 135 3.93 3.55 9.25
C TYR A 135 4.55 2.18 8.98
N ASP A 136 5.60 1.78 9.72
CA ASP A 136 6.29 0.49 9.61
C ASP A 136 6.67 0.12 8.16
N GLY A 137 7.08 1.12 7.38
CA GLY A 137 7.52 0.93 6.00
C GLY A 137 6.37 0.81 4.99
N LYS A 138 5.11 1.02 5.42
CA LYS A 138 3.91 0.84 4.59
C LYS A 138 3.12 2.15 4.42
N ILE A 139 3.30 2.83 3.30
CA ILE A 139 2.50 3.99 2.84
C ILE A 139 1.00 3.69 2.87
N GLN A 140 0.58 2.47 2.56
CA GLN A 140 -0.85 2.13 2.66
C GLN A 140 -1.43 2.32 4.06
N LYS A 141 -0.65 2.21 5.15
CA LYS A 141 -1.14 2.52 6.51
C LYS A 141 -1.47 4.00 6.66
N PHE A 142 -0.62 4.89 6.11
CA PHE A 142 -0.90 6.32 6.03
C PHE A 142 -2.19 6.59 5.25
N LEU A 143 -2.29 6.05 4.03
CA LEU A 143 -3.46 6.26 3.18
C LEU A 143 -4.74 5.70 3.82
N ARG A 144 -4.67 4.51 4.42
CA ARG A 144 -5.82 3.87 5.08
C ARG A 144 -6.34 4.71 6.24
N LYS A 145 -5.45 5.26 7.07
CA LYS A 145 -5.82 6.16 8.17
C LYS A 145 -6.67 7.32 7.66
N TYR A 146 -6.17 8.07 6.69
CA TYR A 146 -6.88 9.25 6.16
C TYR A 146 -8.11 8.87 5.32
N GLY A 147 -8.09 7.72 4.66
CA GLY A 147 -9.28 7.17 3.99
C GLY A 147 -10.42 6.94 4.97
N HIS A 148 -10.13 6.40 6.17
CA HIS A 148 -11.16 6.20 7.19
C HIS A 148 -11.69 7.53 7.72
N GLU A 149 -10.82 8.52 7.92
CA GLU A 149 -11.24 9.87 8.33
C GLU A 149 -12.20 10.50 7.30
N ILE A 150 -11.94 10.34 5.99
CA ILE A 150 -12.85 10.81 4.93
C ILE A 150 -14.20 10.10 4.98
N VAL A 151 -14.21 8.78 5.20
CA VAL A 151 -15.44 7.99 5.29
C VAL A 151 -16.26 8.41 6.52
N ASP A 152 -15.62 8.55 7.68
CA ASP A 152 -16.27 8.93 8.93
C ASP A 152 -16.85 10.35 8.85
N ASP A 153 -16.10 11.29 8.28
CA ASP A 153 -16.58 12.66 8.04
C ASP A 153 -17.80 12.65 7.12
N PHE A 154 -17.75 11.93 6.00
CA PHE A 154 -18.88 11.88 5.06
C PHE A 154 -20.11 11.14 5.63
N ASP A 155 -19.91 10.06 6.38
CA ASP A 155 -20.99 9.32 7.06
C ASP A 155 -21.73 10.19 8.09
N SER A 156 -21.02 11.15 8.72
CA SER A 156 -21.61 12.07 9.69
C SER A 156 -22.55 13.11 9.06
N HIS A 157 -22.42 13.38 7.76
CA HIS A 157 -23.21 14.37 7.04
C HIS A 157 -24.34 13.77 6.19
N VAL A 158 -24.30 12.46 5.95
CA VAL A 158 -25.23 11.78 5.04
C VAL A 158 -25.97 10.66 5.77
N SER A 159 -27.29 10.59 5.61
CA SER A 159 -28.09 9.48 6.14
C SER A 159 -28.99 8.90 5.05
N PHE A 160 -28.80 7.62 4.76
CA PHE A 160 -29.65 6.84 3.88
C PHE A 160 -30.79 6.23 4.71
N TYR A 161 -31.95 6.89 4.70
CA TYR A 161 -33.08 6.53 5.57
C TYR A 161 -33.56 5.08 5.44
N GLU A 162 -33.47 4.49 4.25
CA GLU A 162 -33.93 3.12 3.97
C GLU A 162 -32.81 2.07 4.06
N VAL A 163 -31.60 2.48 4.44
CA VAL A 163 -30.41 1.63 4.38
C VAL A 163 -29.83 1.48 5.79
N SER A 164 -29.50 0.25 6.17
CA SER A 164 -28.84 0.02 7.46
C SER A 164 -27.50 0.75 7.54
N LYS A 165 -27.10 1.21 8.72
CA LYS A 165 -25.82 1.90 8.91
C LYS A 165 -24.61 1.09 8.44
N GLY A 166 -24.65 -0.24 8.61
CA GLY A 166 -23.62 -1.12 8.08
C GLY A 166 -23.56 -1.09 6.55
N THR A 167 -24.69 -1.10 5.85
CA THR A 167 -24.73 -1.01 4.39
C THR A 167 -24.31 0.37 3.89
N GLN A 168 -24.72 1.46 4.57
CA GLN A 168 -24.29 2.82 4.25
C GLN A 168 -22.75 2.93 4.32
N SER A 169 -22.15 2.52 5.43
CA SER A 169 -20.68 2.53 5.60
C SER A 169 -19.96 1.76 4.48
N ARG A 170 -20.48 0.59 4.06
CA ARG A 170 -19.94 -0.18 2.93
C ARG A 170 -20.00 0.56 1.60
N ILE A 171 -21.13 1.22 1.32
CA ILE A 171 -21.30 2.01 0.09
C ILE A 171 -20.23 3.13 0.06
N LEU A 172 -20.03 3.83 1.17
CA LEU A 172 -19.07 4.92 1.26
C LEU A 172 -17.62 4.42 1.11
N VAL A 173 -17.25 3.33 1.80
CA VAL A 173 -15.92 2.73 1.65
C VAL A 173 -15.67 2.30 0.19
N LYS A 174 -16.61 1.58 -0.42
CA LYS A 174 -16.47 1.11 -1.81
C LYS A 174 -16.38 2.27 -2.79
N TRP A 175 -17.13 3.35 -2.57
CA TRP A 175 -17.02 4.56 -3.37
C TRP A 175 -15.64 5.22 -3.26
N ILE A 176 -15.08 5.35 -2.05
CA ILE A 176 -13.74 5.92 -1.84
C ILE A 176 -12.64 5.02 -2.41
N GLN A 177 -12.74 3.70 -2.22
CA GLN A 177 -11.84 2.72 -2.84
C GLN A 177 -11.81 2.89 -4.36
N ASN A 178 -12.97 2.99 -4.99
CA ASN A 178 -13.07 3.09 -6.45
C ASN A 178 -12.66 4.46 -6.99
N THR A 179 -13.03 5.54 -6.30
CA THR A 179 -12.83 6.92 -6.78
C THR A 179 -11.40 7.40 -6.55
N LEU A 180 -10.82 7.06 -5.39
CA LEU A 180 -9.51 7.54 -4.96
C LEU A 180 -8.45 6.44 -4.97
N CYS A 181 -8.80 5.20 -5.32
CA CYS A 181 -7.90 4.04 -5.29
C CYS A 181 -7.26 3.81 -3.90
N MET A 182 -8.00 4.15 -2.83
CA MET A 182 -7.51 4.11 -1.45
C MET A 182 -7.47 2.68 -0.92
N PRO A 183 -6.43 2.27 -0.16
CA PRO A 183 -6.29 0.94 0.42
C PRO A 183 -7.11 0.80 1.72
N LEU A 184 -8.35 1.27 1.67
CA LEU A 184 -9.35 0.99 2.70
C LEU A 184 -9.67 -0.50 2.64
N ALA A 185 -9.96 -1.09 3.79
CA ALA A 185 -10.17 -2.52 3.88
C ALA A 185 -11.45 -2.85 4.64
N PHE A 186 -11.92 -4.07 4.42
CA PHE A 186 -12.80 -4.84 5.30
C PHE A 186 -14.19 -4.26 5.46
N SER A 187 -14.70 -3.68 4.39
CA SER A 187 -16.07 -3.20 4.39
C SER A 187 -17.05 -4.35 4.14
N ASN A 188 -16.70 -5.35 3.34
CA ASN A 188 -17.69 -6.29 2.83
C ASN A 188 -18.03 -7.45 3.80
N VAL A 189 -19.19 -8.07 3.57
CA VAL A 189 -19.68 -9.22 4.38
C VAL A 189 -18.83 -10.48 4.19
N TYR A 190 -18.13 -10.60 3.07
CA TYR A 190 -17.32 -11.75 2.72
C TYR A 190 -16.01 -11.78 3.52
N THR A 191 -15.42 -10.63 3.80
CA THR A 191 -14.30 -10.48 4.72
C THR A 191 -14.70 -10.93 6.13
N ALA A 192 -15.89 -10.54 6.61
CA ALA A 192 -16.41 -11.00 7.90
C ALA A 192 -16.48 -12.54 7.97
N ARG A 193 -17.05 -13.15 6.92
CA ARG A 193 -17.18 -14.61 6.79
C ARG A 193 -15.83 -15.30 6.67
N PHE A 194 -14.89 -14.71 5.94
CA PHE A 194 -13.53 -15.22 5.83
C PHE A 194 -12.84 -15.25 7.19
N CYS A 195 -12.88 -14.12 7.92
CA CYS A 195 -12.35 -14.00 9.27
C CYS A 195 -12.98 -15.05 10.22
N GLU A 196 -14.30 -15.21 10.20
CA GLU A 196 -15.02 -16.20 10.99
C GLU A 196 -14.54 -17.63 10.67
N ARG A 197 -14.48 -18.01 9.38
CA ARG A 197 -14.01 -19.34 8.95
C ARG A 197 -12.55 -19.61 9.31
N LYS A 198 -11.73 -18.57 9.41
CA LYS A 198 -10.30 -18.69 9.76
C LYS A 198 -10.02 -18.47 11.24
N GLY A 199 -11.04 -18.17 12.06
CA GLY A 199 -10.87 -17.81 13.46
C GLY A 199 -9.95 -16.61 13.67
N ALA A 200 -9.94 -15.69 12.70
CA ALA A 200 -9.13 -14.49 12.66
C ALA A 200 -9.98 -13.25 12.89
N ASN A 201 -9.35 -12.16 13.32
CA ASN A 201 -9.98 -10.85 13.37
C ASN A 201 -9.52 -9.96 12.20
N TYR A 202 -10.21 -8.84 11.99
CA TYR A 202 -9.88 -7.90 10.91
C TYR A 202 -8.48 -7.30 11.03
N GLN A 203 -7.97 -7.10 12.23
CA GLN A 203 -6.64 -6.53 12.44
C GLN A 203 -5.56 -7.51 11.98
N GLU A 204 -5.69 -8.80 12.31
CA GLU A 204 -4.78 -9.85 11.85
C GLU A 204 -4.80 -9.98 10.33
N LEU A 205 -5.97 -9.81 9.70
CA LEU A 205 -6.09 -9.79 8.24
C LEU A 205 -5.46 -8.53 7.62
N ALA A 206 -5.63 -7.36 8.25
CA ALA A 206 -4.99 -6.11 7.85
C ALA A 206 -3.48 -6.23 7.86
N GLU A 207 -2.95 -6.77 8.95
CA GLU A 207 -1.51 -6.95 9.16
C GLU A 207 -0.94 -7.94 8.15
N ALA A 208 -1.64 -9.05 7.88
CA ALA A 208 -1.24 -9.99 6.84
C ALA A 208 -1.22 -9.34 5.44
N ALA A 209 -2.23 -8.53 5.10
CA ALA A 209 -2.26 -7.79 3.84
C ALA A 209 -1.09 -6.77 3.77
N ASP A 210 -0.81 -6.08 4.87
CA ASP A 210 0.29 -5.12 4.98
C ASP A 210 1.67 -5.76 4.79
N ASN A 211 1.89 -6.92 5.42
CA ASN A 211 3.12 -7.70 5.28
C ASN A 211 3.33 -8.19 3.85
N LEU A 212 2.25 -8.62 3.18
CA LEU A 212 2.28 -9.00 1.77
C LEU A 212 2.39 -7.81 0.81
N GLY A 213 2.16 -6.59 1.29
CA GLY A 213 2.07 -5.41 0.44
C GLY A 213 0.86 -5.44 -0.50
N ILE A 214 -0.19 -6.19 -0.16
CA ILE A 214 -1.42 -6.27 -0.97
C ILE A 214 -2.39 -5.18 -0.54
N ASN A 215 -2.97 -4.50 -1.52
CA ASN A 215 -4.00 -3.50 -1.31
C ASN A 215 -5.25 -4.10 -0.63
N GLY A 216 -5.65 -3.56 0.53
CA GLY A 216 -6.82 -4.03 1.28
C GLY A 216 -8.13 -4.01 0.49
N ALA A 217 -8.31 -3.07 -0.45
CA ALA A 217 -9.51 -3.03 -1.29
C ALA A 217 -9.55 -4.20 -2.29
N MET A 218 -8.39 -4.51 -2.85
CA MET A 218 -8.23 -5.65 -3.75
C MET A 218 -8.41 -6.97 -3.02
N LEU A 219 -7.93 -7.05 -1.77
CA LEU A 219 -8.17 -8.21 -0.91
C LEU A 219 -9.67 -8.39 -0.61
N ASP A 220 -10.43 -7.32 -0.36
CA ASP A 220 -11.88 -7.41 -0.17
C ASP A 220 -12.57 -8.06 -1.39
N ASP A 221 -12.22 -7.63 -2.61
CA ASP A 221 -12.78 -8.18 -3.83
C ASP A 221 -12.33 -9.64 -4.08
N LEU A 222 -11.06 -9.98 -3.79
CA LEU A 222 -10.58 -11.37 -3.83
C LEU A 222 -11.35 -12.27 -2.88
N LEU A 223 -11.59 -11.81 -1.65
CA LEU A 223 -12.32 -12.57 -0.64
C LEU A 223 -13.80 -12.74 -1.00
N GLU A 224 -14.40 -11.77 -1.67
CA GLU A 224 -15.76 -11.91 -2.23
C GLU A 224 -15.83 -13.07 -3.22
N VAL A 225 -14.96 -13.06 -4.24
CA VAL A 225 -14.94 -14.13 -5.25
C VAL A 225 -14.68 -15.49 -4.61
N TYR A 226 -13.69 -15.57 -3.72
CA TYR A 226 -13.33 -16.82 -3.01
C TYR A 226 -14.49 -17.36 -2.16
N ILE A 227 -15.15 -16.52 -1.35
CA ILE A 227 -16.25 -16.97 -0.49
C ILE A 227 -17.46 -17.41 -1.32
N VAL A 228 -17.78 -16.70 -2.39
CA VAL A 228 -18.88 -17.06 -3.30
C VAL A 228 -18.64 -18.42 -3.94
N ASP A 229 -17.42 -18.68 -4.43
CA ASP A 229 -17.08 -19.96 -5.07
C ASP A 229 -17.16 -21.14 -4.08
N ILE A 230 -16.56 -21.03 -2.90
CA ILE A 230 -16.59 -22.13 -1.92
C ILE A 230 -18.00 -22.40 -1.39
N GLU A 231 -18.86 -21.39 -1.33
CA GLU A 231 -20.27 -21.55 -0.91
C GLU A 231 -21.10 -22.18 -2.04
N GLY A 232 -20.85 -21.80 -3.30
CA GLY A 232 -21.48 -22.43 -4.46
C GLY A 232 -21.10 -23.89 -4.66
N LYS A 233 -19.91 -24.31 -4.19
CA LYS A 233 -19.47 -25.72 -4.20
C LYS A 233 -20.08 -26.57 -3.06
N GLN A 234 -20.74 -25.95 -2.09
CA GLN A 234 -21.38 -26.64 -0.96
C GLN A 234 -22.88 -26.92 -1.18
N THR A 235 -23.46 -26.41 -2.27
CA THR A 235 -24.83 -26.70 -2.74
C THR A 235 -24.85 -27.73 -3.85
#